data_AF-A0A803L3M5-F1
#
_entry.id   AF-A0A803L3M5-F1
#
_cell.length_a   1.000
_cell.length_b   1.000
_cell.length_c   1.000
_cell.angle_alpha   90.00
_cell.angle_beta   90.00
_cell.angle_gamma   90.00
#
_symmetry.space_group_name_H-M   'P 1'
#
loop_
_entity.id
_entity.type
_entity.pdbx_description
1 polymer ?
#
loop_
_entity_poly.entity_id
_entity_poly.type
_entity_poly.pdbx_seq_one_letter_code
_entity_poly.pdbx_strand_id
1 'polypeptide(L)'
;MASTEGLVPITRAYLSSYYDKYPFVPLSDDVATLTSEIRSLITDLQTHTPLTQDESVLVDEVDAQPPHKIDENMWKNREHLEEIIFLLDRPHWPTTLQQQSKLGDVELAPIFAEMKVKFENTLKLLEYFQSKNADNVFNTVMSYMPQDFRGTLIRQQRERSERTKQAEIDALVKSGVSIRDRYALLWKQQMERRRQLAQLGSATGVYKTLVKYLVGVPQAHGRAETSVWTATVQPYKDGALYKAVNFTDVDTF
;
A
#
# COMPACT_ATOMS: atom_id res chain seq x y z
N MET A 1 -27.22 -9.42 30.05
CA MET A 1 -26.25 -8.59 29.31
C MET A 1 -24.86 -9.10 29.65
N ALA A 2 -23.99 -9.34 28.68
CA ALA A 2 -22.62 -9.78 28.98
C ALA A 2 -21.89 -8.64 29.72
N SER A 3 -21.33 -8.94 30.89
CA SER A 3 -20.66 -7.94 31.73
C SER A 3 -19.42 -7.39 31.01
N THR A 4 -19.33 -6.06 30.89
CA THR A 4 -18.15 -5.36 30.35
C THR A 4 -17.11 -5.06 31.44
N GLU A 5 -17.33 -5.55 32.65
CA GLU A 5 -16.43 -5.40 33.80
C GLU A 5 -15.07 -6.04 33.48
N GLY A 6 -14.01 -5.23 33.50
CA GLY A 6 -12.64 -5.67 33.23
C GLY A 6 -12.17 -5.52 31.78
N LEU A 7 -13.02 -5.12 30.84
CA LEU A 7 -12.59 -4.84 29.46
C LEU A 7 -11.95 -3.45 29.37
N VAL A 8 -10.64 -3.41 29.13
CA VAL A 8 -9.92 -2.15 28.86
C VAL A 8 -10.09 -1.80 27.38
N PRO A 9 -10.47 -0.55 27.03
CA PRO A 9 -10.56 -0.14 25.64
C PRO A 9 -9.17 -0.21 24.98
N ILE A 10 -9.10 -0.75 23.77
CA ILE A 10 -7.89 -0.72 22.95
C ILE A 10 -7.67 0.74 22.51
N THR A 11 -6.81 1.45 23.23
CA THR A 11 -6.43 2.83 22.91
C THR A 11 -5.21 2.85 22.00
N ARG A 12 -5.00 3.97 21.29
CA ARG A 12 -3.78 4.18 20.49
C ARG A 12 -2.51 4.10 21.36
N ALA A 13 -2.57 4.62 22.58
CA ALA A 13 -1.47 4.55 23.54
C ALA A 13 -1.19 3.10 23.97
N TYR A 14 -2.23 2.30 24.24
CA TYR A 14 -2.08 0.89 24.56
C TYR A 14 -1.43 0.12 23.40
N LEU A 15 -1.88 0.33 22.16
CA LEU A 15 -1.26 -0.27 20.98
C LEU A 15 0.19 0.20 20.80
N SER A 16 0.48 1.49 20.99
CA SER A 16 1.84 2.04 20.92
C SER A 16 2.78 1.33 21.91
N SER A 17 2.34 1.14 23.16
CA SER A 17 3.14 0.47 24.21
C SER A 17 3.54 -0.96 23.87
N TYR A 18 2.76 -1.64 23.00
CA TYR A 18 3.14 -2.95 22.48
C TYR A 18 4.31 -2.83 21.50
N TYR A 19 4.28 -1.83 20.61
CA TYR A 19 5.33 -1.60 19.61
C TYR A 19 6.62 -1.04 20.22
N ASP A 20 6.56 -0.36 21.37
CA ASP A 20 7.74 0.11 22.10
C ASP A 20 8.70 -1.05 22.47
N LYS A 21 8.19 -2.29 22.54
CA LYS A 21 8.98 -3.51 22.79
C LYS A 21 9.77 -3.99 21.57
N TYR A 22 9.47 -3.44 20.40
CA TYR A 22 10.06 -3.81 19.11
C TYR A 22 10.71 -2.58 18.47
N PRO A 23 11.80 -2.06 19.07
CA PRO A 23 12.48 -0.89 18.52
C PRO A 23 13.00 -1.20 17.12
N PHE A 24 12.73 -0.29 16.19
CA PHE A 24 13.31 -0.35 14.85
C PHE A 24 14.62 0.43 14.85
N VAL A 25 15.64 -0.14 14.22
CA VAL A 25 16.88 0.59 13.95
C VAL A 25 16.55 1.70 12.94
N PRO A 26 16.86 2.96 13.25
CA PRO A 26 16.70 4.05 12.28
C PRO A 26 17.43 3.75 10.97
N LEU A 27 16.95 4.31 9.87
CA LEU A 27 17.67 4.24 8.60
C LEU A 27 19.03 4.92 8.75
N SER A 28 20.04 4.42 8.01
CA SER A 28 21.36 5.06 7.99
C SER A 28 21.25 6.50 7.48
N ASP A 29 22.05 7.41 8.04
CA ASP A 29 22.18 8.79 7.54
C ASP A 29 22.63 8.81 6.07
N ASP A 30 23.34 7.77 5.63
CA ASP A 30 23.74 7.57 4.23
C ASP A 30 22.53 7.59 3.27
N VAL A 31 21.34 7.18 3.72
CA VAL A 31 20.13 7.21 2.88
C VAL A 31 19.77 8.65 2.52
N ALA A 32 19.85 9.58 3.47
CA ALA A 32 19.58 11.00 3.20
C ALA A 32 20.61 11.57 2.22
N THR A 33 21.89 11.24 2.43
CA THR A 33 23.00 11.64 1.55
C THR A 33 22.80 11.11 0.13
N LEU A 34 22.61 9.80 -0.03
CA LEU A 34 22.35 9.17 -1.33
C LEU A 34 21.11 9.74 -2.03
N THR A 35 20.04 10.00 -1.26
CA THR A 35 18.83 10.62 -1.82
C THR A 35 19.14 12.02 -2.38
N SER A 36 19.95 12.81 -1.68
CA SER A 36 20.36 14.15 -2.13
C SER A 36 21.24 14.09 -3.39
N GLU A 37 22.17 13.13 -3.45
CA GLU A 37 23.04 12.91 -4.61
C GLU A 37 22.23 12.50 -5.84
N ILE A 38 21.31 11.54 -5.69
CA ILE A 38 20.42 11.10 -6.76
C ILE A 38 19.58 12.28 -7.28
N ARG A 39 19.02 13.11 -6.38
CA ARG A 39 18.24 14.30 -6.78
C ARG A 39 19.08 15.34 -7.52
N SER A 40 20.32 15.57 -7.08
CA SER A 40 21.24 16.46 -7.78
C SER A 40 21.51 15.96 -9.19
N LEU A 41 21.71 14.65 -9.35
CA LEU A 41 22.01 14.01 -10.63
C LEU A 41 20.79 14.06 -11.57
N ILE A 42 19.58 13.85 -11.05
CA ILE A 42 18.32 14.02 -11.80
C ILE A 42 18.18 15.46 -12.28
N THR A 43 18.42 16.44 -11.41
CA THR A 43 18.29 17.87 -11.75
C THR A 43 19.26 18.26 -12.87
N ASP A 44 20.51 17.79 -12.79
CA ASP A 44 21.52 18.02 -13.83
C ASP A 44 21.10 17.40 -15.18
N LEU A 45 20.64 16.15 -15.17
CA LEU A 45 20.13 15.48 -16.39
C LEU A 45 18.95 16.21 -17.02
N GLN A 46 18.03 16.74 -16.21
CA GLN A 46 16.87 17.51 -16.69
C GLN A 46 17.27 18.80 -17.41
N THR A 47 18.42 19.41 -17.08
CA THR A 47 18.91 20.60 -17.80
C THR A 47 19.30 20.29 -19.25
N HIS A 48 19.74 19.05 -19.50
CA HIS A 48 20.19 18.60 -20.81
C HIS A 48 19.11 17.83 -21.59
N THR A 49 18.19 17.19 -20.89
CA THR A 49 17.09 16.40 -21.46
C THR A 49 15.77 16.80 -20.79
N PRO A 50 14.98 17.72 -21.39
CA PRO A 50 13.72 18.13 -20.80
C PRO A 50 12.75 16.94 -20.75
N LEU A 51 12.05 16.81 -19.63
CA LEU A 51 11.11 15.72 -19.38
C LEU A 51 9.92 15.80 -20.34
N THR A 52 9.46 14.64 -20.78
CA THR A 52 8.13 14.50 -21.38
C THR A 52 7.03 14.69 -20.33
N GLN A 53 5.78 14.86 -20.78
CA GLN A 53 4.64 15.02 -19.88
C GLN A 53 4.50 13.84 -18.90
N ASP A 54 4.70 12.61 -19.38
CA ASP A 54 4.56 11.40 -18.55
C ASP A 54 5.70 11.26 -17.54
N GLU A 55 6.92 11.64 -17.93
CA GLU A 55 8.09 11.68 -17.05
C GLU A 55 7.96 12.77 -15.98
N SER A 56 7.38 13.92 -16.31
CA SER A 56 7.09 14.96 -15.32
C SER A 56 6.16 14.46 -14.22
N VAL A 57 5.11 13.69 -14.58
CA VAL A 57 4.19 13.10 -13.61
C VAL A 57 4.90 12.09 -12.71
N LEU A 58 5.85 11.33 -13.24
CA LEU A 58 6.68 10.40 -12.46
C LEU A 58 7.56 11.14 -11.44
N VAL A 59 8.21 12.23 -11.85
CA VAL A 59 9.04 13.06 -10.95
C VAL A 59 8.20 13.67 -9.84
N ASP A 60 7.04 14.24 -10.19
CA ASP A 60 6.11 14.81 -9.21
C ASP A 60 5.61 13.75 -8.20
N GLU A 61 5.42 12.51 -8.65
CA GLU A 61 5.02 11.39 -7.79
C GLU A 61 6.14 10.96 -6.82
N VAL A 62 7.40 10.96 -7.28
CA VAL A 62 8.57 10.65 -6.44
C VAL A 62 8.79 11.70 -5.36
N ASP A 63 8.49 12.97 -5.65
CA ASP A 63 8.61 14.07 -4.69
C ASP A 63 7.37 14.25 -3.79
N ALA A 64 6.30 13.48 -4.05
CA ALA A 64 5.12 13.48 -3.21
C ALA A 64 5.40 12.92 -1.80
N GLN A 65 4.65 13.40 -0.82
CA GLN A 65 4.73 12.88 0.55
C GLN A 65 4.30 11.40 0.57
N PRO A 66 5.10 10.50 1.18
CA PRO A 66 4.73 9.09 1.27
C PRO A 66 3.37 8.90 1.95
N PRO A 67 2.54 7.96 1.48
CA PRO A 67 1.27 7.67 2.12
C PRO A 67 1.46 7.25 3.58
N HIS A 68 0.72 7.86 4.49
CA HIS A 68 0.79 7.54 5.92
C HIS A 68 0.13 6.18 6.24
N LYS A 69 -0.80 5.70 5.40
CA LYS A 69 -1.49 4.43 5.64
C LYS A 69 -0.60 3.27 5.20
N ILE A 70 -0.37 2.32 6.10
CA ILE A 70 0.52 1.17 5.84
C ILE A 70 0.14 0.39 4.57
N ASP A 71 -1.15 0.11 4.34
CA ASP A 71 -1.57 -0.63 3.15
C ASP A 71 -1.31 0.15 1.86
N GLU A 72 -1.57 1.46 1.89
CA GLU A 72 -1.37 2.36 0.75
C GLU A 72 0.11 2.48 0.41
N ASN A 73 0.94 2.67 1.44
CA ASN A 73 2.38 2.69 1.32
C ASN A 73 2.91 1.37 0.74
N MET A 74 2.45 0.24 1.25
CA MET A 74 2.88 -1.07 0.76
C MET A 74 2.49 -1.31 -0.71
N TRP A 75 1.29 -0.89 -1.12
CA TRP A 75 0.87 -0.98 -2.53
C TRP A 75 1.70 -0.07 -3.44
N LYS A 76 1.95 1.18 -3.01
CA LYS A 76 2.80 2.13 -3.76
C LYS A 76 4.24 1.65 -3.87
N ASN A 77 4.81 1.08 -2.81
CA ASN A 77 6.14 0.50 -2.86
C ASN A 77 6.22 -0.63 -3.89
N ARG A 78 5.20 -1.50 -4.00
CA ARG A 78 5.20 -2.56 -5.03
C ARG A 78 5.14 -2.00 -6.43
N GLU A 79 4.28 -1.00 -6.65
CA GLU A 79 4.17 -0.30 -7.92
C GLU A 79 5.53 0.28 -8.34
N HIS A 80 6.18 1.03 -7.45
CA HIS A 80 7.50 1.61 -7.71
C HIS A 80 8.57 0.55 -7.96
N LEU A 81 8.58 -0.55 -7.19
CA LEU A 81 9.52 -1.65 -7.41
C LEU A 81 9.34 -2.28 -8.80
N GLU A 82 8.09 -2.52 -9.23
CA GLU A 82 7.83 -3.08 -10.56
C GLU A 82 8.17 -2.12 -11.70
N GLU A 83 7.88 -0.82 -11.53
CA GLU A 83 8.30 0.21 -12.50
C GLU A 83 9.82 0.28 -12.62
N ILE A 84 10.55 0.24 -11.49
CA ILE A 84 12.02 0.23 -11.50
C ILE A 84 12.53 -1.02 -12.22
N ILE A 85 11.99 -2.21 -11.92
CA ILE A 85 12.37 -3.47 -12.58
C ILE A 85 12.10 -3.38 -14.09
N PHE A 86 10.96 -2.82 -14.48
CA PHE A 86 10.58 -2.61 -15.88
C PHE A 86 11.58 -1.69 -16.61
N LEU A 87 11.96 -0.56 -16.01
CA LEU A 87 12.91 0.39 -16.58
C LEU A 87 14.35 -0.16 -16.63
N LEU A 88 14.73 -1.02 -15.68
CA LEU A 88 16.05 -1.68 -15.68
C LEU A 88 16.17 -2.75 -16.78
N ASP A 89 15.07 -3.19 -17.38
CA ASP A 89 15.09 -4.14 -18.48
C ASP A 89 15.57 -3.50 -19.80
N ARG A 90 16.59 -4.11 -20.41
CA ARG A 90 17.26 -3.60 -21.62
C ARG A 90 16.33 -3.13 -22.74
N PRO A 91 15.22 -3.84 -23.08
CA PRO A 91 14.29 -3.40 -24.12
C PRO A 91 13.67 -2.03 -23.86
N HIS A 92 13.56 -1.63 -22.60
CA HIS A 92 12.92 -0.37 -22.17
C HIS A 92 13.91 0.76 -21.93
N TRP A 93 15.22 0.50 -22.09
CA TRP A 93 16.21 1.56 -21.96
C TRP A 93 16.02 2.63 -23.06
N PRO A 94 16.35 3.90 -22.78
CA PRO A 94 16.51 4.91 -23.81
C PRO A 94 17.37 4.42 -24.98
N THR A 95 16.99 4.78 -26.21
CA THR A 95 17.65 4.32 -27.43
C THR A 95 19.15 4.66 -27.47
N THR A 96 19.54 5.79 -26.88
CA THR A 96 20.92 6.22 -26.70
C THR A 96 21.72 5.23 -25.84
N LEU A 97 21.18 4.79 -24.71
CA LEU A 97 21.81 3.80 -23.83
C LEU A 97 21.87 2.42 -24.47
N GLN A 98 20.82 2.03 -25.22
CA GLN A 98 20.83 0.77 -25.97
C GLN A 98 21.93 0.75 -27.04
N GLN A 99 22.19 1.87 -27.72
CA GLN A 99 23.22 1.99 -28.75
C GLN A 99 24.62 1.98 -28.14
N GLN A 100 24.86 2.72 -27.06
CA GLN A 100 26.15 2.75 -26.36
C GLN A 100 26.52 1.40 -25.75
N SER A 101 25.55 0.67 -25.20
CA SER A 101 25.78 -0.68 -24.69
C SER A 101 26.18 -1.68 -25.79
N LYS A 102 25.65 -1.53 -27.01
CA LYS A 102 26.02 -2.39 -28.16
C LYS A 102 27.42 -2.09 -28.70
N LEU A 103 27.89 -0.86 -28.53
CA LEU A 103 29.23 -0.45 -28.94
C LEU A 103 30.33 -0.90 -27.96
N GLY A 104 29.96 -1.50 -26.81
CA GLY A 104 30.90 -2.00 -25.81
C GLY A 104 31.50 -0.91 -24.92
N ASP A 105 31.05 0.34 -25.04
CA ASP A 105 31.63 1.51 -24.37
C ASP A 105 31.20 1.69 -22.90
N VAL A 106 30.18 0.97 -22.42
CA VAL A 106 29.53 1.28 -21.14
C VAL A 106 29.24 0.04 -20.28
N GLU A 107 29.89 -0.05 -19.11
CA GLU A 107 29.73 -1.07 -18.05
C GLU A 107 28.44 -0.93 -17.21
N LEU A 108 27.42 -0.21 -17.66
CA LEU A 108 26.17 -0.04 -16.91
C LEU A 108 25.28 -1.28 -16.92
N ALA A 109 25.39 -2.11 -17.96
CA ALA A 109 24.57 -3.30 -18.10
C ALA A 109 24.72 -4.33 -16.97
N PRO A 110 25.93 -4.70 -16.51
CA PRO A 110 26.09 -5.55 -15.34
C PRO A 110 25.58 -4.89 -14.05
N ILE A 111 25.78 -3.56 -13.89
CA ILE A 111 25.31 -2.82 -12.72
C ILE A 111 23.78 -2.84 -12.64
N PHE A 112 23.08 -2.52 -13.74
CA PHE A 112 21.62 -2.57 -13.80
C PHE A 112 21.08 -3.98 -13.60
N ALA A 113 21.78 -5.01 -14.07
CA ALA A 113 21.40 -6.40 -13.80
C ALA A 113 21.49 -6.73 -12.30
N GLU A 114 22.57 -6.30 -11.61
CA GLU A 114 22.70 -6.49 -10.17
C GLU A 114 21.63 -5.72 -9.39
N MET A 115 21.37 -4.47 -9.76
CA MET A 115 20.31 -3.66 -9.15
C MET A 115 18.93 -4.30 -9.37
N LYS A 116 18.65 -4.80 -10.57
CA LYS A 116 17.39 -5.49 -10.89
C LYS A 116 17.16 -6.68 -9.96
N VAL A 117 18.17 -7.52 -9.75
CA VAL A 117 18.08 -8.65 -8.83
C VAL A 117 17.74 -8.22 -7.40
N LYS A 118 18.32 -7.10 -6.92
CA LYS A 118 17.99 -6.56 -5.59
C LYS A 118 16.52 -6.14 -5.51
N PHE A 119 16.00 -5.43 -6.52
CA PHE A 119 14.61 -5.00 -6.55
C PHE A 119 13.63 -6.18 -6.69
N GLU A 120 13.94 -7.17 -7.53
CA GLU A 120 13.13 -8.39 -7.66
C GLU A 120 13.04 -9.17 -6.33
N ASN A 121 14.14 -9.27 -5.60
CA ASN A 121 14.16 -9.93 -4.29
C ASN A 121 13.34 -9.16 -3.25
N THR A 122 13.47 -7.83 -3.23
CA THR A 122 12.66 -6.96 -2.35
C THR A 122 11.17 -7.06 -2.68
N LEU A 123 10.80 -7.06 -3.96
CA LEU A 123 9.41 -7.22 -4.40
C LEU A 123 8.84 -8.56 -3.92
N LYS A 124 9.55 -9.67 -4.15
CA LYS A 124 9.15 -11.00 -3.69
C LYS A 124 8.97 -11.07 -2.17
N LEU A 125 9.87 -10.43 -1.41
CA LEU A 125 9.77 -10.37 0.05
C LEU A 125 8.50 -9.64 0.48
N LEU A 126 8.18 -8.52 -0.18
CA LEU A 126 7.03 -7.70 0.16
C LEU A 126 5.71 -8.37 -0.22
N GLU A 127 5.65 -9.06 -1.36
CA GLU A 127 4.53 -9.91 -1.77
C GLU A 127 4.30 -11.09 -0.81
N TYR A 128 5.38 -11.74 -0.41
CA TYR A 128 5.34 -12.80 0.58
C TYR A 128 4.82 -12.28 1.92
N PHE A 129 5.31 -11.13 2.39
CA PHE A 129 4.84 -10.52 3.63
C PHE A 129 3.33 -10.22 3.56
N GLN A 130 2.86 -9.57 2.48
CA GLN A 130 1.44 -9.23 2.34
C GLN A 130 0.54 -10.46 2.29
N SER A 131 0.92 -11.49 1.51
CA SER A 131 0.15 -12.73 1.40
C SER A 131 0.10 -13.49 2.73
N LYS A 132 1.24 -13.63 3.42
CA LYS A 132 1.30 -14.26 4.74
C LYS A 132 0.55 -13.49 5.80
N ASN A 133 0.63 -12.17 5.80
CA ASN A 133 -0.13 -11.36 6.74
C ASN A 133 -1.65 -11.54 6.52
N ALA A 134 -2.11 -11.54 5.27
CA ALA A 134 -3.51 -11.79 4.94
C ALA A 134 -4.00 -13.18 5.40
N ASP A 135 -3.18 -14.22 5.19
CA ASP A 135 -3.49 -15.57 5.65
C ASP A 135 -3.49 -15.69 7.17
N ASN A 136 -2.53 -15.05 7.85
CA ASN A 136 -2.46 -15.04 9.32
C ASN A 136 -3.72 -14.39 9.91
N VAL A 137 -4.09 -13.20 9.42
CA VAL A 137 -5.33 -12.52 9.86
C VAL A 137 -6.54 -13.40 9.61
N PHE A 138 -6.65 -14.01 8.42
CA PHE A 138 -7.77 -14.90 8.10
C PHE A 138 -7.82 -16.12 9.04
N ASN A 139 -6.68 -16.77 9.27
CA ASN A 139 -6.58 -17.95 10.14
C ASN A 139 -6.88 -17.61 11.60
N THR A 140 -6.44 -16.45 12.09
CA THR A 140 -6.80 -15.94 13.41
C THR A 140 -8.31 -15.73 13.52
N VAL A 141 -8.97 -15.14 12.52
CA VAL A 141 -10.44 -15.00 12.55
C VAL A 141 -11.12 -16.38 12.54
N MET A 142 -10.60 -17.33 11.74
CA MET A 142 -11.15 -18.68 11.65
C MET A 142 -11.00 -19.49 12.95
N SER A 143 -10.00 -19.22 13.79
CA SER A 143 -9.81 -19.95 15.06
C SER A 143 -10.95 -19.72 16.05
N TYR A 144 -11.60 -18.56 15.97
CA TYR A 144 -12.73 -18.20 16.81
C TYR A 144 -14.10 -18.51 16.18
N MET A 145 -14.12 -18.95 14.91
CA MET A 145 -15.37 -19.33 14.24
C MET A 145 -15.82 -20.73 14.68
N PRO A 146 -17.14 -20.96 14.81
CA PRO A 146 -17.68 -22.30 15.06
C PRO A 146 -17.20 -23.30 14.00
N GLN A 147 -16.80 -24.50 14.43
CA GLN A 147 -16.35 -25.60 13.57
C GLN A 147 -17.52 -26.33 12.89
N ASP A 148 -18.37 -25.55 12.22
CA ASP A 148 -19.49 -26.06 11.44
C ASP A 148 -19.41 -25.59 9.98
N PHE A 149 -20.45 -25.88 9.20
CA PHE A 149 -20.51 -25.55 7.77
C PHE A 149 -20.27 -24.06 7.46
N ARG A 150 -20.46 -23.14 8.42
CA ARG A 150 -20.26 -21.70 8.22
C ARG A 150 -18.81 -21.35 7.96
N GLY A 151 -17.86 -22.01 8.63
CA GLY A 151 -16.43 -21.82 8.39
C GLY A 151 -16.05 -22.21 6.95
N THR A 152 -16.60 -23.32 6.47
CA THR A 152 -16.41 -23.80 5.10
C THR A 152 -17.01 -22.84 4.07
N LEU A 153 -18.21 -22.31 4.30
CA LEU A 153 -18.85 -21.34 3.41
C LEU A 153 -18.02 -20.04 3.29
N ILE A 154 -17.46 -19.54 4.40
CA ILE A 154 -16.62 -18.34 4.40
C ILE A 154 -15.33 -18.58 3.60
N ARG A 155 -14.69 -19.75 3.77
CA ARG A 155 -13.51 -20.13 2.97
C ARG A 155 -13.84 -20.18 1.48
N GLN A 156 -14.92 -20.85 1.10
CA GLN A 156 -15.36 -20.94 -0.30
C GLN A 156 -15.73 -19.57 -0.88
N GLN A 157 -16.34 -18.69 -0.09
CA GLN A 157 -16.63 -17.32 -0.51
C GLN A 157 -15.34 -16.52 -0.76
N ARG A 158 -14.37 -16.60 0.16
CA ARG A 158 -13.04 -15.98 -0.02
C ARG A 158 -12.37 -16.48 -1.29
N GLU A 159 -12.25 -17.80 -1.45
CA GLU A 159 -11.60 -18.40 -2.61
C GLU A 159 -12.25 -17.99 -3.94
N ARG A 160 -13.59 -18.00 -4.01
CA ARG A 160 -14.30 -17.54 -5.21
C ARG A 160 -14.03 -16.06 -5.48
N SER A 161 -14.12 -15.21 -4.45
CA SER A 161 -13.86 -13.77 -4.61
C SER A 161 -12.43 -13.49 -5.07
N GLU A 162 -11.43 -14.15 -4.49
CA GLU A 162 -10.03 -13.96 -4.89
C GLU A 162 -9.77 -14.49 -6.31
N ARG A 163 -10.38 -15.62 -6.71
CA ARG A 163 -10.29 -16.10 -8.10
C ARG A 163 -10.89 -15.11 -9.10
N THR A 164 -12.04 -14.53 -8.79
CA THR A 164 -12.67 -13.52 -9.66
C THR A 164 -11.79 -12.27 -9.80
N LYS A 165 -11.23 -11.77 -8.69
CA LYS A 165 -10.32 -10.62 -8.70
C LYS A 165 -9.03 -10.90 -9.47
N GLN A 166 -8.47 -12.10 -9.31
CA GLN A 166 -7.28 -12.52 -10.05
C GLN A 166 -7.56 -12.59 -11.55
N ALA A 167 -8.72 -13.12 -11.96
CA ALA A 167 -9.11 -13.17 -13.36
C ALA A 167 -9.24 -11.77 -13.99
N GLU A 168 -9.71 -10.78 -13.24
CA GLU A 168 -9.78 -9.38 -13.68
C GLU A 168 -8.37 -8.81 -13.91
N ILE A 169 -7.44 -9.06 -12.98
CA ILE A 169 -6.03 -8.65 -13.11
C ILE A 169 -5.39 -9.34 -14.32
N ASP A 170 -5.57 -10.64 -14.47
CA ASP A 170 -5.01 -11.42 -15.58
C ASP A 170 -5.56 -10.94 -16.93
N ALA A 171 -6.84 -10.54 -16.98
CA ALA A 171 -7.44 -9.95 -18.17
C ALA A 171 -6.79 -8.60 -18.51
N LEU A 172 -6.54 -7.74 -17.52
CA LEU A 172 -5.85 -6.46 -17.74
C LEU A 172 -4.40 -6.67 -18.23
N VAL A 173 -3.65 -7.58 -17.61
CA VAL A 173 -2.27 -7.90 -18.02
C VAL A 173 -2.25 -8.41 -19.45
N LYS A 174 -3.20 -9.28 -19.83
CA LYS A 174 -3.32 -9.78 -21.22
C LYS A 174 -3.65 -8.68 -22.23
N SER A 175 -4.35 -7.63 -21.82
CA SER A 175 -4.62 -6.47 -22.68
C SER A 175 -3.43 -5.51 -22.85
N GLY A 176 -2.28 -5.77 -22.18
CA GLY A 176 -1.08 -4.94 -22.30
C GLY A 176 -1.20 -3.59 -21.58
N VAL A 177 -2.02 -3.53 -20.54
CA VAL A 177 -2.28 -2.33 -19.74
C VAL A 177 -1.05 -1.97 -18.89
N SER A 178 -0.90 -0.69 -18.57
CA SER A 178 0.24 -0.17 -17.80
C SER A 178 0.33 -0.78 -16.39
N ILE A 179 1.54 -0.77 -15.81
CA ILE A 179 1.78 -1.21 -14.44
C ILE A 179 0.95 -0.35 -13.46
N ARG A 180 0.93 0.97 -13.66
CA ARG A 180 0.09 1.93 -12.92
C ARG A 180 -1.39 1.54 -12.89
N ASP A 181 -1.98 1.25 -14.04
CA ASP A 181 -3.40 0.89 -14.14
C ASP A 181 -3.70 -0.43 -13.41
N ARG A 182 -2.80 -1.42 -13.49
CA ARG A 182 -2.92 -2.66 -12.72
C ARG A 182 -2.90 -2.38 -11.22
N TYR A 183 -2.00 -1.52 -10.75
CA TYR A 183 -1.93 -1.13 -9.34
C TYR A 183 -3.13 -0.29 -8.89
N ALA A 184 -3.70 0.54 -9.76
CA ALA A 184 -4.95 1.25 -9.52
C ALA A 184 -6.12 0.26 -9.34
N LEU A 185 -6.21 -0.80 -10.14
CA LEU A 185 -7.21 -1.85 -9.95
C LEU A 185 -7.02 -2.58 -8.60
N LEU A 186 -5.81 -2.98 -8.28
CA LEU A 186 -5.49 -3.67 -7.02
C LEU A 186 -5.89 -2.82 -5.80
N TRP A 187 -5.59 -1.53 -5.86
CA TRP A 187 -5.99 -0.57 -4.85
C TRP A 187 -7.52 -0.42 -4.76
N LYS A 188 -8.20 -0.32 -5.90
CA LYS A 188 -9.68 -0.27 -5.96
C LYS A 188 -10.30 -1.50 -5.32
N GLN A 189 -9.81 -2.71 -5.65
CA GLN A 189 -10.26 -3.95 -5.04
C GLN A 189 -10.03 -3.96 -3.52
N GLN A 190 -8.91 -3.40 -3.04
CA GLN A 190 -8.62 -3.27 -1.60
C GLN A 190 -9.57 -2.27 -0.91
N MET A 191 -9.87 -1.14 -1.53
CA MET A 191 -10.84 -0.16 -1.01
C MET A 191 -12.25 -0.72 -0.95
N GLU A 192 -12.64 -1.53 -1.94
CA GLU A 192 -13.94 -2.19 -1.93
C GLU A 192 -14.05 -3.20 -0.78
N ARG A 193 -13.00 -3.99 -0.51
CA ARG A 193 -12.96 -4.87 0.68
C ARG A 193 -13.16 -4.06 1.97
N ARG A 194 -12.49 -2.92 2.11
CA ARG A 194 -12.66 -2.03 3.28
C ARG A 194 -14.07 -1.47 3.38
N ARG A 195 -14.66 -1.07 2.26
CA ARG A 195 -16.05 -0.57 2.22
C ARG A 195 -17.04 -1.64 2.65
N GLN A 196 -16.89 -2.86 2.16
CA GLN A 196 -17.70 -4.01 2.57
C GLN A 196 -17.54 -4.29 4.06
N LEU A 197 -16.31 -4.28 4.59
CA LEU A 197 -16.06 -4.45 6.03
C LEU A 197 -16.70 -3.34 6.88
N ALA A 198 -16.61 -2.08 6.46
CA ALA A 198 -17.27 -0.96 7.14
C ALA A 198 -18.80 -1.12 7.13
N GLN A 199 -19.37 -1.54 6.00
CA GLN A 199 -20.79 -1.85 5.87
C GLN A 199 -21.20 -2.99 6.82
N LEU A 200 -20.40 -4.05 6.93
CA LEU A 200 -20.63 -5.14 7.89
C LEU A 200 -20.55 -4.68 9.35
N GLY A 201 -19.68 -3.72 9.67
CA GLY A 201 -19.61 -3.08 10.99
C GLY A 201 -20.82 -2.19 11.30
N SER A 202 -21.41 -1.56 10.26
CA SER A 202 -22.63 -0.77 10.36
C SER A 202 -23.92 -1.60 10.32
N ALA A 203 -23.85 -2.83 9.81
CA ALA A 203 -25.00 -3.73 9.68
C ALA A 203 -25.56 -4.14 11.06
N THR A 204 -26.88 -4.25 11.17
CA THR A 204 -27.61 -4.73 12.35
C THR A 204 -27.81 -6.25 12.29
N GLY A 205 -27.62 -6.96 13.42
CA GLY A 205 -27.93 -8.40 13.54
C GLY A 205 -26.79 -9.26 14.09
N VAL A 206 -27.00 -10.60 14.11
CA VAL A 206 -26.11 -11.61 14.73
C VAL A 206 -24.68 -11.58 14.18
N TYR A 207 -24.51 -11.18 12.92
CA TYR A 207 -23.21 -11.02 12.28
C TYR A 207 -22.41 -9.83 12.85
N LYS A 208 -23.07 -8.72 13.24
CA LYS A 208 -22.47 -7.60 13.98
C LYS A 208 -21.92 -8.08 15.31
N THR A 209 -22.68 -8.91 16.02
CA THR A 209 -22.28 -9.45 17.31
C THR A 209 -21.02 -10.31 17.16
N LEU A 210 -20.97 -11.19 16.15
CA LEU A 210 -19.79 -12.01 15.84
C LEU A 210 -18.57 -11.14 15.48
N VAL A 211 -18.68 -10.21 14.52
CA VAL A 211 -17.55 -9.36 14.09
C VAL A 211 -17.08 -8.40 15.19
N LYS A 212 -18.00 -7.84 15.98
CA LYS A 212 -17.69 -6.94 17.10
C LYS A 212 -17.00 -7.67 18.26
N TYR A 213 -17.32 -8.94 18.48
CA TYR A 213 -16.67 -9.81 19.48
C TYR A 213 -15.31 -10.33 18.99
N LEU A 214 -15.18 -10.61 17.70
CA LEU A 214 -13.99 -11.20 17.08
C LEU A 214 -12.88 -10.20 16.78
N VAL A 215 -13.25 -8.97 16.42
CA VAL A 215 -12.30 -7.99 15.87
C VAL A 215 -12.13 -6.77 16.79
N GLY A 216 -12.89 -6.67 17.89
CA GLY A 216 -12.71 -5.64 18.91
C GLY A 216 -12.78 -4.21 18.36
N VAL A 217 -13.97 -3.77 17.93
CA VAL A 217 -14.18 -2.37 17.52
C VAL A 217 -14.34 -1.50 18.78
N PRO A 218 -13.45 -0.52 19.06
CA PRO A 218 -13.63 0.38 20.20
C PRO A 218 -14.92 1.19 20.03
N GLN A 219 -15.75 1.23 21.07
CA GLN A 219 -16.91 2.13 21.09
C GLN A 219 -16.41 3.52 21.52
N ALA A 220 -16.54 4.53 20.65
CA ALA A 220 -16.49 5.91 21.10
C ALA A 220 -17.80 6.18 21.86
N HIS A 221 -17.71 6.39 23.16
CA HIS A 221 -18.81 6.93 23.97
C HIS A 221 -18.31 8.23 24.59
N GLY A 222 -18.89 9.35 24.16
CA GLY A 222 -18.70 10.65 24.79
C GLY A 222 -18.36 11.78 23.83
N ARG A 223 -19.43 12.45 23.34
CA ARG A 223 -19.48 13.73 22.61
C ARG A 223 -18.85 13.78 21.20
N ALA A 224 -19.67 14.29 20.29
CA ALA A 224 -19.52 14.43 18.83
C ALA A 224 -19.61 13.11 18.05
N GLU A 225 -20.74 12.97 17.34
CA GLU A 225 -20.98 11.95 16.32
C GLU A 225 -19.98 12.10 15.17
N THR A 226 -18.81 11.50 15.32
CA THR A 226 -17.98 11.08 14.20
C THR A 226 -17.47 9.70 14.59
N SER A 227 -18.04 8.67 13.97
CA SER A 227 -17.42 7.36 14.02
C SER A 227 -15.99 7.52 13.49
N VAL A 228 -15.03 6.80 14.07
CA VAL A 228 -13.61 6.79 13.63
C VAL A 228 -13.48 6.36 12.14
N TRP A 229 -14.59 5.91 11.53
CA TRP A 229 -14.71 5.50 10.13
C TRP A 229 -15.66 6.35 9.27
N THR A 230 -16.27 7.41 9.83
CA THR A 230 -16.97 8.45 9.04
C THR A 230 -15.99 9.59 8.77
N ALA A 231 -14.83 9.27 8.20
CA ALA A 231 -14.22 10.22 7.29
C ALA A 231 -15.08 10.11 6.02
N THR A 232 -15.82 11.18 5.72
CA THR A 232 -16.54 11.35 4.46
C THR A 232 -15.63 10.87 3.34
N VAL A 233 -16.03 9.78 2.67
CA VAL A 233 -15.36 9.28 1.47
C VAL A 233 -15.49 10.39 0.45
N GLN A 234 -14.47 11.24 0.31
CA GLN A 234 -14.35 12.03 -0.90
C GLN A 234 -13.98 11.05 -2.02
N PRO A 235 -14.85 10.86 -3.04
CA PRO A 235 -14.43 10.14 -4.22
C PRO A 235 -13.22 10.86 -4.83
N TYR A 236 -12.31 10.07 -5.40
CA TYR A 236 -11.25 10.57 -6.26
C TYR A 236 -11.90 11.48 -7.31
N LYS A 237 -11.67 12.80 -7.22
CA LYS A 237 -12.00 13.70 -8.31
C LYS A 237 -10.82 13.67 -9.26
N ASP A 238 -11.06 13.17 -10.46
CA ASP A 238 -10.13 13.26 -11.57
C ASP A 238 -9.60 14.70 -11.69
N GLY A 239 -8.27 14.87 -11.60
CA GLY A 239 -7.56 16.01 -12.14
C GLY A 239 -7.64 17.37 -11.42
N ALA A 240 -7.61 17.46 -10.08
CA ALA A 240 -7.52 18.75 -9.39
C ALA A 240 -6.27 18.90 -8.50
N LEU A 241 -5.44 19.90 -8.85
CA LEU A 241 -4.31 20.43 -8.09
C LEU A 241 -4.62 20.62 -6.60
N TYR A 242 -3.73 20.11 -5.76
CA TYR A 242 -3.75 20.35 -4.31
C TYR A 242 -3.56 21.84 -4.01
N LYS A 243 -4.59 22.49 -3.45
CA LYS A 243 -4.40 23.71 -2.65
C LYS A 243 -4.08 23.27 -1.22
N ALA A 244 -2.85 23.55 -0.80
CA ALA A 244 -2.40 23.38 0.57
C ALA A 244 -3.31 24.18 1.54
N VAL A 245 -3.77 23.52 2.60
CA VAL A 245 -4.25 24.21 3.79
C VAL A 245 -3.09 24.18 4.79
N ASN A 246 -2.46 25.34 4.97
CA ASN A 246 -1.49 25.57 6.03
C ASN A 246 -2.22 25.50 7.37
N PHE A 247 -1.74 24.65 8.28
CA PHE A 247 -2.03 24.76 9.71
C PHE A 247 -0.77 25.29 10.40
N THR A 248 -0.69 26.61 10.49
CA THR A 248 0.05 27.31 11.55
C THR A 248 -0.94 27.66 12.66
N ASP A 249 -0.42 27.66 13.89
CA ASP A 249 -1.00 28.11 15.16
C ASP A 249 -1.93 27.11 15.88
N VAL A 250 -1.43 26.40 16.91
CA VAL A 250 -1.26 26.82 18.32
C VAL A 250 -2.62 26.96 19.03
N ASP A 251 -2.95 26.02 19.92
CA ASP A 251 -3.24 26.31 21.33
C ASP A 251 -3.68 25.09 22.16
N THR A 252 -2.86 24.82 23.19
CA THR A 252 -3.16 24.41 24.58
C THR A 252 -4.22 23.35 24.97
N PHE A 253 -3.72 22.43 25.83
CA PHE A 253 -4.33 21.46 26.77
C PHE A 253 -4.68 20.06 26.26
#